data_AF-A0A7C2EWJ2-F1
#
_entry.id   AF-A0A7C2EWJ2-F1
#
_cell.length_a   1.000
_cell.length_b   1.000
_cell.length_c   1.000
_cell.angle_alpha   90.00
_cell.angle_beta   90.00
_cell.angle_gamma   90.00
#
_symmetry.space_group_name_H-M   'P 1'
#
loop_
_entity.id
_entity.type
_entity.pdbx_description
1 polymer ?
#
loop_
_entity_poly.entity_id
_entity_poly.type
_entity_poly.pdbx_seq_one_letter_code
_entity_poly.pdbx_strand_id
1 'polypeptide(L)'
;MNSIEHIMYRHGWNTGFKNVSRFFSGTTVRDVVSYVDEALRYGEVKSLRPSVYEVIHNLRRAIGVDVHGRPTSFLRVIIEDAIIRTAHPL
;
A
#
# COMPACT_ATOMS: atom_id res chain seq x y z
N MET A 1 -3.64 -7.43 -15.64
CA MET A 1 -3.83 -6.41 -14.60
C MET A 1 -2.46 -5.89 -14.20
N ASN A 2 -2.23 -4.58 -14.25
CA ASN A 2 -0.99 -3.97 -13.78
C ASN A 2 -0.98 -3.84 -12.24
N SER A 3 0.16 -3.48 -11.64
CA SER A 3 0.31 -3.42 -10.18
C SER A 3 -0.69 -2.46 -9.53
N ILE A 4 -0.96 -1.30 -10.14
CA ILE A 4 -1.84 -0.29 -9.56
C ILE A 4 -3.32 -0.68 -9.64
N GLU A 5 -3.73 -1.34 -10.73
CA GLU A 5 -5.05 -1.96 -10.83
C GLU A 5 -5.24 -3.04 -9.78
N HIS A 6 -4.23 -3.89 -9.55
CA HIS A 6 -4.26 -4.91 -8.51
C HIS A 6 -4.42 -4.29 -7.11
N ILE A 7 -3.66 -3.23 -6.82
CA ILE A 7 -3.75 -2.50 -5.56
C ILE A 7 -5.16 -1.95 -5.35
N MET A 8 -5.69 -1.21 -6.33
CA MET A 8 -7.02 -0.59 -6.20
C MET A 8 -8.15 -1.64 -6.16
N TYR A 9 -8.00 -2.73 -6.90
CA TYR A 9 -8.95 -3.85 -6.87
C TYR A 9 -9.01 -4.50 -5.48
N ARG A 10 -7.85 -4.68 -4.81
CA ARG A 10 -7.76 -5.36 -3.52
C ARG A 10 -7.99 -4.45 -2.32
N HIS A 11 -7.52 -3.20 -2.38
CA HIS A 11 -7.40 -2.30 -1.23
C HIS A 11 -8.09 -0.95 -1.44
N GLY A 12 -8.80 -0.75 -2.56
CA GLY A 12 -9.66 0.44 -2.73
C GLY A 12 -10.81 0.46 -1.71
N TRP A 13 -11.38 1.64 -1.47
CA TRP A 13 -12.48 1.84 -0.51
C TRP A 13 -13.67 0.90 -0.73
N ASN A 14 -14.10 0.75 -1.99
CA ASN A 14 -15.27 -0.05 -2.39
C ASN A 14 -14.95 -1.53 -2.65
N THR A 15 -13.84 -2.04 -2.11
CA THR A 15 -13.46 -3.44 -2.36
C THR A 15 -14.37 -4.43 -1.60
N GLY A 16 -14.74 -5.52 -2.29
CA GLY A 16 -15.53 -6.61 -1.70
C GLY A 16 -14.73 -7.60 -0.85
N PHE A 17 -13.40 -7.45 -0.77
CA PHE A 17 -12.56 -8.36 0.01
C PHE A 17 -12.73 -8.13 1.52
N LYS A 18 -12.77 -9.24 2.27
CA LYS A 18 -12.79 -9.29 3.73
C LYS A 18 -11.36 -9.39 4.28
N ASN A 19 -11.14 -8.92 5.50
CA ASN A 19 -9.85 -8.99 6.20
C ASN A 19 -8.69 -8.35 5.42
N VAL A 20 -8.96 -7.23 4.75
CA VAL A 20 -7.96 -6.41 4.05
C VAL A 20 -8.00 -4.99 4.59
N SER A 21 -6.85 -4.34 4.64
CA SER A 21 -6.77 -2.89 4.82
C SER A 21 -7.24 -2.18 3.56
N ARG A 22 -7.72 -0.94 3.72
CA ARG A 22 -8.34 -0.18 2.63
C ARG A 22 -7.93 1.28 2.65
N PHE A 23 -7.66 1.84 1.48
CA PHE A 23 -7.52 3.28 1.32
C PHE A 23 -8.85 3.99 1.62
N PHE A 24 -8.77 5.25 2.04
CA PHE A 24 -9.98 6.03 2.30
C PHE A 24 -10.81 6.26 1.04
N SER A 25 -12.11 6.50 1.25
CA SER A 25 -13.00 6.98 0.21
C SER A 25 -12.42 8.25 -0.44
N GLY A 26 -12.51 8.32 -1.77
CA GLY A 26 -11.94 9.42 -2.56
C GLY A 26 -10.45 9.28 -2.90
N THR A 27 -9.74 8.30 -2.35
CA THR A 27 -8.34 8.04 -2.75
C THR A 27 -8.26 7.65 -4.22
N THR A 28 -7.51 8.41 -5.01
CA THR A 28 -7.33 8.16 -6.43
C THR A 28 -6.10 7.28 -6.70
N VAL A 29 -6.03 6.74 -7.92
CA VAL A 29 -4.82 6.07 -8.42
C VAL A 29 -3.58 6.95 -8.29
N ARG A 30 -3.72 8.26 -8.55
CA ARG A 30 -2.60 9.21 -8.49
C ARG A 30 -2.10 9.42 -7.06
N ASP A 31 -3.00 9.40 -6.09
CA ASP A 31 -2.64 9.49 -4.67
C ASP A 31 -1.84 8.25 -4.26
N VAL A 32 -2.32 7.05 -4.61
CA VAL A 32 -1.61 5.80 -4.32
C VAL A 32 -0.24 5.76 -4.97
N VAL A 33 -0.10 6.20 -6.23
CA VAL A 33 1.21 6.32 -6.89
C VAL A 33 2.14 7.26 -6.12
N SER A 34 1.61 8.40 -5.65
CA SER A 34 2.39 9.36 -4.86
C SER A 34 2.80 8.78 -3.50
N TYR A 35 1.93 8.00 -2.85
CA TYR A 35 2.22 7.32 -1.60
C TYR A 35 3.32 6.27 -1.77
N VAL A 36 3.26 5.50 -2.86
CA VAL A 36 4.27 4.50 -3.19
C VAL A 36 5.60 5.19 -3.52
N ASP A 37 5.62 6.26 -4.30
CA ASP A 37 6.85 7.02 -4.59
C ASP A 37 7.49 7.56 -3.29
N GLU A 38 6.69 8.13 -2.39
CA GLU A 38 7.17 8.61 -1.08
C GLU A 38 7.75 7.46 -0.24
N ALA A 39 7.07 6.31 -0.21
CA ALA A 39 7.54 5.13 0.52
C ALA A 39 8.84 4.55 -0.07
N LEU A 40 8.96 4.49 -1.40
CA LEU A 40 10.18 3.99 -2.06
C LEU A 40 11.40 4.92 -1.83
N ARG A 41 11.17 6.23 -1.62
CA ARG A 41 12.24 7.20 -1.34
C ARG A 41 12.69 7.21 0.12
N TYR A 42 11.74 7.07 1.05
CA TYR A 42 11.99 7.39 2.47
C TYR A 42 11.62 6.28 3.45
N GLY A 43 11.00 5.20 2.97
CA GLY A 43 10.54 4.09 3.81
C GLY A 43 11.66 3.22 4.35
N GLU A 44 11.37 2.54 5.44
CA GLU A 44 12.22 1.49 6.00
C GLU A 44 12.15 0.25 5.09
N VAL A 45 13.31 -0.20 4.61
CA VAL A 45 13.42 -1.35 3.71
C VAL A 45 13.83 -2.60 4.49
N LYS A 46 13.09 -3.69 4.29
CA LYS A 46 13.37 -5.00 4.86
C LYS A 46 13.36 -6.08 3.79
N SER A 47 14.42 -6.89 3.71
CA SER A 47 14.43 -8.10 2.88
C SER A 47 13.60 -9.19 3.56
N LEU A 48 12.57 -9.70 2.89
CA LEU A 48 11.75 -10.81 3.39
C LEU A 48 12.32 -12.17 2.98
N ARG A 49 12.82 -12.27 1.74
CA ARG A 49 13.50 -13.43 1.14
C ARG A 49 14.22 -12.97 -0.15
N PRO A 50 15.02 -13.82 -0.83
CA PRO A 50 15.69 -13.41 -2.07
C PRO A 50 14.73 -12.75 -3.06
N SER A 51 15.13 -11.59 -3.58
CA SER A 51 14.36 -10.75 -4.51
C SER A 51 13.03 -10.19 -3.98
N VAL A 52 12.65 -10.41 -2.71
CA VAL A 52 11.40 -9.89 -2.13
C VAL A 52 11.70 -8.93 -0.99
N TYR A 53 11.24 -7.70 -1.16
CA TYR A 53 11.45 -6.61 -0.23
C TYR A 53 10.12 -6.06 0.26
N GLU A 54 10.09 -5.71 1.53
CA GLU A 54 9.05 -4.92 2.18
C GLU A 54 9.59 -3.52 2.39
N VAL A 55 8.76 -2.52 2.07
CA VAL A 55 9.01 -1.12 2.41
C VAL A 55 7.85 -0.62 3.26
N ILE A 56 8.14 -0.14 4.46
CA ILE A 56 7.14 0.46 5.35
C ILE A 56 7.46 1.94 5.51
N HIS A 57 6.47 2.80 5.30
CA HIS A 57 6.64 4.23 5.44
C HIS A 57 5.44 4.87 6.14
N ASN A 58 5.70 5.85 7.00
CA ASN A 58 4.67 6.69 7.61
C ASN A 58 4.51 7.97 6.79
N LEU A 59 3.39 8.11 6.08
CA LEU A 59 3.06 9.26 5.22
C LEU A 59 2.67 10.52 6.01
N ARG A 60 2.63 10.42 7.35
CA ARG A 60 2.28 11.49 8.30
C ARG A 60 0.90 12.13 8.05
N ARG A 61 0.06 11.42 7.30
CA ARG A 61 -1.34 11.75 7.00
C ARG A 61 -2.12 10.44 6.94
N ALA A 62 -3.35 10.46 7.44
CA ALA A 62 -4.19 9.28 7.40
C ALA A 62 -4.54 8.97 5.93
N ILE A 63 -4.26 7.73 5.50
CA ILE A 63 -4.40 7.30 4.10
C ILE A 63 -5.51 6.25 3.91
N GLY A 64 -5.96 5.66 5.00
CA GLY A 64 -6.89 4.55 4.98
C GLY A 64 -7.09 3.95 6.35
N VAL A 65 -7.54 2.71 6.35
CA VAL A 65 -7.77 1.89 7.53
C VAL A 65 -6.99 0.59 7.47
N ASP A 66 -6.54 0.11 8.63
CA ASP A 66 -5.93 -1.20 8.81
C ASP A 66 -6.97 -2.34 8.62
N VAL A 67 -6.52 -3.58 8.76
CA VAL A 67 -7.38 -4.77 8.67
C VAL A 67 -8.47 -4.84 9.75
N HIS A 68 -8.35 -4.04 10.82
CA HIS A 68 -9.30 -3.92 11.92
C HIS A 68 -10.22 -2.69 11.78
N GLY A 69 -10.10 -1.92 10.70
CA GLY A 69 -10.91 -0.72 10.45
C GLY A 69 -10.42 0.54 11.16
N ARG A 70 -9.21 0.53 11.73
CA ARG A 70 -8.65 1.70 12.42
C ARG A 70 -7.91 2.60 11.44
N PRO A 71 -8.07 3.93 11.51
CA PRO A 71 -7.31 4.85 10.67
C PRO A 71 -5.80 4.64 10.79
N THR A 72 -5.09 4.67 9.67
CA THR A 72 -3.62 4.52 9.64
C THR A 72 -2.98 5.51 8.67
N SER A 73 -1.73 5.85 8.96
CA SER A 73 -0.84 6.66 8.11
C SER A 73 0.31 5.85 7.54
N PHE A 74 0.38 4.56 7.87
CA PHE A 74 1.44 3.66 7.42
C PHE A 74 1.05 3.01 6.10
N LEU A 75 1.97 3.01 5.16
CA LEU A 75 1.90 2.26 3.91
C LEU A 75 2.92 1.13 3.95
N ARG A 76 2.48 -0.07 3.61
CA ARG A 76 3.34 -1.20 3.28
C ARG A 76 3.38 -1.38 1.78
N VAL A 77 4.57 -1.50 1.20
CA VAL A 77 4.81 -1.84 -0.21
C VAL A 77 5.59 -3.14 -0.26
N ILE A 78 5.13 -4.09 -1.07
CA ILE A 78 5.84 -5.35 -1.34
C ILE A 78 6.37 -5.32 -2.76
N ILE A 79 7.67 -5.56 -2.90
CA ILE A 79 8.41 -5.56 -4.15
C ILE A 79 8.97 -6.96 -4.36
N GLU A 80 8.79 -7.53 -5.54
CA GLU A 80 9.39 -8.80 -5.94
C GLU A 80 9.99 -8.66 -7.33
N ASP A 81 11.26 -9.05 -7.50
CA ASP A 81 11.99 -8.93 -8.76
C ASP A 81 11.96 -7.51 -9.34
N ALA A 82 12.15 -6.51 -8.47
CA ALA A 82 12.05 -5.07 -8.77
C ALA A 82 10.67 -4.58 -9.26
N ILE A 83 9.61 -5.41 -9.14
CA ILE A 83 8.24 -5.07 -9.49
C ILE A 83 7.42 -4.91 -8.22
N ILE A 84 6.66 -3.81 -8.10
CA ILE A 84 5.69 -3.64 -7.02
C ILE A 84 4.59 -4.70 -7.19
N ARG A 85 4.47 -5.61 -6.22
CA ARG A 85 3.41 -6.63 -6.20
C ARG A 85 2.13 -6.10 -5.57
N THR A 86 2.26 -5.34 -4.50
CA THR A 86 1.13 -4.69 -3.82
C THR A 86 1.62 -3.51 -2.98
N ALA A 87 0.68 -2.61 -2.66
CA ALA A 87 0.84 -1.56 -1.67
C ALA A 87 -0.50 -1.41 -0.94
N HIS A 88 -0.48 -1.32 0.38
CA HIS A 88 -1.69 -1.22 1.19
C HIS A 88 -1.44 -0.51 2.52
N PRO A 89 -2.47 0.10 3.11
CA PRO A 89 -2.38 0.64 4.45
C PRO A 89 -2.06 -0.46 5.47
N LEU A 90 -1.32 -0.13 6.53
CA LEU A 90 -0.93 -1.05 7.60
C LEU A 90 -1.72 -0.79 8.88
#